data_AF-A0A0S8DSG4-F1
#
_entry.id   AF-A0A0S8DSG4-F1
#
_cell.length_a   1.000
_cell.length_b   1.000
_cell.length_c   1.000
_cell.angle_alpha   90.00
_cell.angle_beta   90.00
_cell.angle_gamma   90.00
#
_symmetry.space_group_name_H-M   'P 1'
#
loop_
_entity.id
_entity.type
_entity.pdbx_description
1 polymer ?
#
loop_
_entity_poly.entity_id
_entity_poly.type
_entity_poly.pdbx_seq_one_letter_code
_entity_poly.pdbx_strand_id
1 'polypeptide(L)'
;MKARSGFTLVEILIVVVILGILAAIVIPQFTEASTEAKTSSLCTDLQTMRSQIELYKIQHNDDLPGAGTATFIEAMTGQTDVAGAVGADYGPYVQQIPTNQFNDLDTIREDGAVPGAGTHGWHFDTTTGAWHADTAAHAGL
;
A
#
# COMPACT_ATOMS: atom_id res chain seq x y z
N MET A 1 -61.42 -19.01 -1.97
CA MET A 1 -60.05 -19.59 -2.07
C MET A 1 -59.21 -18.66 -2.93
N LYS A 2 -58.17 -18.03 -2.38
CA LYS A 2 -57.24 -17.20 -3.17
C LYS A 2 -56.32 -18.14 -3.96
N ALA A 3 -56.34 -18.03 -5.29
CA ALA A 3 -55.36 -18.71 -6.14
C ALA A 3 -53.96 -18.16 -5.82
N ARG A 4 -53.02 -19.02 -5.45
CA ARG A 4 -51.60 -18.66 -5.35
C ARG A 4 -51.06 -18.62 -6.78
N SER A 5 -50.72 -17.44 -7.31
CA SER A 5 -49.98 -17.35 -8.56
C SER A 5 -48.54 -17.81 -8.31
N GLY A 6 -48.13 -18.91 -8.95
CA GLY A 6 -46.73 -19.31 -9.01
C GLY A 6 -45.99 -18.55 -10.10
N PHE A 7 -44.69 -18.32 -9.91
CA PHE A 7 -43.81 -17.80 -10.96
C PHE A 7 -43.70 -18.79 -12.12
N THR A 8 -43.66 -18.28 -13.35
CA THR A 8 -43.42 -19.12 -14.53
C THR A 8 -41.93 -19.39 -14.72
N LEU A 9 -41.57 -20.54 -15.30
CA LEU A 9 -40.18 -20.84 -15.65
C LEU A 9 -39.61 -19.83 -16.67
N VAL A 10 -40.46 -19.31 -17.55
CA VAL A 10 -40.08 -18.32 -18.57
C VAL A 10 -39.72 -16.98 -17.92
N GLU A 11 -40.44 -16.55 -16.88
CA GLU A 11 -40.09 -15.34 -16.13
C GLU A 11 -38.72 -15.45 -15.48
N ILE A 12 -38.44 -16.58 -14.81
CA ILE A 12 -37.13 -16.79 -14.19
C ILE A 12 -36.03 -16.85 -15.26
N LEU A 13 -36.30 -17.47 -16.42
CA LEU A 13 -35.34 -17.55 -17.53
C LEU A 13 -34.95 -16.15 -18.06
N ILE A 14 -35.92 -15.29 -18.31
CA ILE A 14 -35.65 -13.93 -18.82
C ILE A 14 -34.86 -13.12 -17.78
N VAL A 15 -35.22 -13.25 -16.50
CA VAL A 15 -34.51 -12.54 -15.41
C VAL A 15 -33.05 -12.95 -15.35
N VAL A 16 -32.72 -14.25 -15.38
CA VAL A 16 -31.32 -14.69 -15.32
C VAL A 16 -30.53 -14.30 -16.57
N VAL A 17 -31.18 -14.25 -17.75
CA VAL A 17 -30.53 -13.77 -18.98
C VAL A 17 -30.17 -12.28 -18.86
N ILE A 18 -31.09 -11.46 -18.37
CA ILE A 18 -30.82 -10.02 -18.17
C ILE A 18 -29.73 -9.83 -17.11
N LEU A 19 -29.80 -10.54 -15.98
CA LEU A 19 -28.76 -10.49 -14.95
C LEU A 19 -27.39 -10.95 -15.49
N GLY A 20 -27.35 -11.95 -16.37
CA GLY A 20 -26.13 -12.40 -17.02
C GLY A 20 -25.49 -11.33 -17.92
N ILE A 21 -26.29 -10.63 -18.72
CA ILE A 21 -25.80 -9.53 -19.58
C ILE A 21 -25.28 -8.37 -18.73
N LEU A 22 -26.00 -7.99 -17.68
CA LEU A 22 -25.58 -6.92 -16.78
C LEU A 22 -24.28 -7.29 -16.05
N ALA A 23 -24.18 -8.51 -15.52
CA ALA A 23 -22.98 -8.99 -14.83
C ALA A 23 -21.74 -8.98 -15.74
N ALA A 24 -21.89 -9.36 -17.02
CA ALA A 24 -20.79 -9.38 -17.98
C ALA A 24 -20.17 -8.00 -18.23
N ILE A 25 -20.95 -6.92 -18.13
CA ILE A 25 -20.48 -5.55 -18.31
C ILE A 25 -19.93 -4.97 -17.00
N VAL A 26 -20.64 -5.20 -15.89
CA VAL A 26 -20.34 -4.56 -14.60
C VAL A 26 -19.10 -5.15 -13.92
N ILE A 27 -18.90 -6.47 -13.99
CA ILE A 27 -17.77 -7.14 -13.30
C ILE A 27 -16.39 -6.63 -13.76
N PRO A 28 -16.07 -6.57 -15.08
CA PRO A 28 -14.76 -6.08 -15.51
C PRO A 28 -14.56 -4.60 -15.13
N GLN A 29 -15.58 -3.76 -15.32
CA GLN A 29 -15.53 -2.34 -14.96
C GLN A 29 -15.25 -2.13 -13.47
N PHE A 30 -15.91 -2.91 -12.61
CA PHE A 30 -15.70 -2.84 -11.16
C PHE A 30 -14.28 -3.28 -10.76
N THR A 31 -13.76 -4.32 -11.42
CA THR A 31 -12.41 -4.84 -11.16
C THR A 31 -11.33 -3.82 -11.54
N GLU A 32 -11.48 -3.16 -12.68
CA GLU A 32 -10.58 -2.08 -13.12
C GLU A 32 -10.63 -0.89 -12.16
N ALA A 33 -11.82 -0.40 -11.83
CA ALA A 33 -12.00 0.71 -10.90
C ALA A 33 -11.43 0.40 -9.51
N SER A 34 -11.60 -0.85 -9.03
CA SER A 34 -11.01 -1.28 -7.76
C SER A 34 -9.48 -1.31 -7.82
N THR A 35 -8.90 -1.74 -8.94
CA THR A 35 -7.44 -1.77 -9.14
C THR A 35 -6.88 -0.35 -9.21
N GLU A 36 -7.53 0.56 -9.94
CA GLU A 36 -7.14 1.97 -10.04
C GLU A 36 -7.20 2.67 -8.67
N ALA A 37 -8.24 2.42 -7.87
CA ALA A 37 -8.35 2.93 -6.51
C ALA A 37 -7.18 2.47 -5.63
N LYS A 38 -6.79 1.19 -5.73
CA LYS A 38 -5.63 0.64 -5.01
C LYS A 38 -4.33 1.29 -5.44
N THR A 39 -4.11 1.47 -6.74
CA THR A 39 -2.91 2.15 -7.26
C THR A 39 -2.83 3.61 -6.82
N SER A 40 -3.95 4.33 -6.84
CA SER A 40 -4.02 5.72 -6.37
C SER A 40 -3.67 5.85 -4.88
N SER A 41 -4.19 4.94 -4.05
CA SER A 41 -3.84 4.92 -2.64
C SER A 41 -2.37 4.56 -2.42
N LEU A 42 -1.84 3.56 -3.14
CA LEU A 42 -0.43 3.20 -3.10
C LEU A 42 0.47 4.40 -3.42
N CYS A 43 0.15 5.16 -4.46
CA CYS A 43 0.89 6.39 -4.81
C CYS A 43 0.84 7.44 -3.69
N THR A 44 -0.31 7.59 -3.03
CA THR A 44 -0.46 8.53 -1.91
C THR A 44 0.39 8.10 -0.71
N ASP A 45 0.41 6.81 -0.40
CA ASP A 45 1.23 6.25 0.67
C ASP A 45 2.72 6.38 0.37
N LEU A 46 3.15 6.12 -0.87
CA LEU A 46 4.52 6.33 -1.34
C LEU A 46 4.95 7.80 -1.20
N GLN A 47 4.11 8.74 -1.63
CA GLN A 47 4.40 10.17 -1.53
C GLN A 47 4.51 10.61 -0.07
N THR A 48 3.61 10.13 0.78
CA THR A 48 3.63 10.42 2.22
C THR A 48 4.92 9.91 2.84
N MET A 49 5.28 8.64 2.61
CA MET A 49 6.51 8.06 3.14
C MET A 49 7.77 8.77 2.64
N ARG A 50 7.86 9.08 1.34
CA ARG A 50 8.98 9.84 0.76
C ARG A 50 9.14 11.21 1.43
N SER A 51 8.03 11.92 1.64
CA SER A 51 8.05 13.23 2.32
C SER A 51 8.52 13.11 3.77
N GLN A 52 8.12 12.06 4.49
CA GLN A 52 8.55 11.84 5.86
C GLN A 52 10.03 11.45 5.96
N ILE A 53 10.53 10.64 5.02
CA ILE A 53 11.96 10.29 4.93
C ILE A 53 12.79 11.55 4.63
N GLU A 54 12.31 12.44 3.76
CA GLU A 54 12.98 13.70 3.46
C GLU A 54 13.00 14.64 4.69
N LEU A 55 11.90 14.69 5.44
CA LEU A 55 11.85 15.42 6.71
C LEU A 55 12.83 14.85 7.75
N TYR A 56 12.96 13.53 7.83
CA TYR A 56 13.95 12.87 8.69
C TYR A 56 15.36 13.36 8.35
N LYS A 57 15.75 13.32 7.08
CA LYS A 57 17.08 13.74 6.63
C LYS A 57 17.40 15.18 7.03
N ILE A 58 16.45 16.10 6.87
CA ILE A 58 16.62 17.51 7.24
C ILE A 58 16.96 17.66 8.73
N GLN A 59 16.40 16.81 9.58
CA GLN A 59 16.60 16.86 11.04
C GLN A 59 17.82 16.07 11.52
N HIS A 60 18.39 15.21 10.66
CA HIS A 60 19.45 14.27 10.99
C HIS A 60 20.72 14.46 10.15
N ASN A 61 21.10 15.71 9.85
CA ASN A 61 22.32 16.03 9.09
C ASN A 61 22.42 15.32 7.72
N ASP A 62 21.32 15.21 6.99
CA ASP A 62 21.18 14.48 5.73
C ASP A 62 21.34 12.94 5.81
N ASP A 63 21.44 12.38 7.01
CA ASP A 63 21.46 10.93 7.21
C ASP A 63 20.08 10.30 6.94
N LEU A 64 20.11 9.08 6.39
CA LEU A 64 18.91 8.32 6.10
C LEU A 64 18.41 7.56 7.35
N PRO A 65 17.09 7.35 7.48
CA PRO A 65 16.56 6.48 8.52
C PRO A 65 17.13 5.08 8.36
N GLY A 66 17.67 4.50 9.44
CA GLY A 66 18.37 3.20 9.41
C GLY A 66 19.89 3.27 9.20
N ALA A 67 20.46 4.44 8.89
CA ALA A 67 21.93 4.60 8.76
C ALA A 67 22.66 4.70 10.11
N GLY A 68 21.93 5.04 11.18
CA GLY A 68 22.45 5.21 12.54
C GLY A 68 22.41 3.91 13.36
N THR A 69 22.04 4.03 14.63
CA THR A 69 21.90 2.88 15.54
C THR A 69 20.48 2.33 15.61
N ALA A 70 19.48 3.16 15.28
CA ALA A 70 18.09 2.76 15.13
C ALA A 70 17.86 2.02 13.81
N THR A 71 17.03 0.98 13.83
CA THR A 71 16.46 0.39 12.60
C THR A 71 15.57 1.40 11.87
N PHE A 72 15.24 1.17 10.59
CA PHE A 72 14.36 2.08 9.86
C PHE A 72 13.02 2.28 10.57
N ILE A 73 12.42 1.20 11.06
CA ILE A 73 11.12 1.25 11.75
C ILE A 73 11.22 2.09 13.02
N GLU A 74 12.27 1.91 13.82
CA GLU A 74 12.49 2.70 15.04
C GLU A 74 12.73 4.18 14.71
N ALA A 75 13.49 4.47 13.65
CA ALA A 75 13.76 5.84 13.21
C ALA A 75 12.50 6.56 12.71
N MET A 76 11.59 5.84 12.05
CA MET A 76 10.39 6.44 11.43
C MET A 76 9.18 6.50 12.38
N THR A 77 9.01 5.49 13.23
CA THR A 77 7.86 5.36 14.16
C THR A 77 8.16 5.76 15.59
N GLY A 78 9.44 5.82 15.96
CA GLY A 78 9.91 6.26 17.28
C GLY A 78 10.42 7.69 17.24
N GLN A 79 11.12 8.07 18.32
CA GLN A 79 11.82 9.34 18.38
C GLN A 79 13.32 9.10 18.38
N THR A 80 14.07 9.92 17.64
CA THR A 80 15.52 9.83 17.51
C THR A 80 16.20 11.15 17.80
N ASP A 81 17.48 11.10 18.17
CA ASP A 81 18.32 12.28 18.31
C ASP A 81 18.89 12.67 16.95
N VAL A 82 19.61 13.79 16.88
CA VAL A 82 20.21 14.28 15.62
C VAL A 82 21.16 13.28 14.93
N ALA A 83 21.64 12.25 15.65
CA ALA A 83 22.54 11.21 15.13
C ALA A 83 21.80 9.87 14.84
N GLY A 84 20.48 9.83 14.98
CA GLY A 84 19.66 8.64 14.71
C GLY A 84 19.72 7.59 15.83
N ALA A 85 20.01 7.97 17.07
CA ALA A 85 19.87 7.10 18.23
C ALA A 85 18.47 7.22 18.86
N VAL A 86 17.90 6.10 19.31
CA VAL A 86 16.53 6.04 19.83
C VAL A 86 16.39 6.74 21.19
N GLY A 87 15.25 7.41 21.40
CA GLY A 87 14.79 7.90 22.71
C GLY A 87 14.96 9.39 22.96
N ALA A 88 14.73 10.22 21.93
CA ALA A 88 15.09 11.65 21.98
C ALA A 88 14.07 12.59 21.30
N ASP A 89 14.53 13.70 20.72
CA ASP A 89 13.76 14.94 20.50
C ASP A 89 13.00 15.01 19.17
N TYR A 90 13.43 14.27 18.14
CA TYR A 90 12.86 14.33 16.79
C TYR A 90 11.96 13.13 16.48
N GLY A 91 10.92 13.35 15.67
CA GLY A 91 9.91 12.34 15.37
C GLY A 91 8.79 12.23 16.42
N PRO A 92 7.86 11.27 16.27
CA PRO A 92 7.80 10.29 15.18
C PRO A 92 7.36 10.92 13.85
N TYR A 93 7.88 10.39 12.75
CA TYR A 93 7.60 10.87 11.40
C TYR A 93 6.36 10.21 10.81
N VAL A 94 6.10 8.96 11.21
CA VAL A 94 4.88 8.23 10.90
C VAL A 94 4.39 7.52 12.16
N GLN A 95 3.07 7.44 12.35
CA GLN A 95 2.51 6.72 13.51
C GLN A 95 2.58 5.20 13.33
N GLN A 96 2.45 4.75 12.07
CA GLN A 96 2.55 3.36 11.67
C GLN A 96 3.00 3.32 10.21
N ILE A 97 3.67 2.25 9.82
CA ILE A 97 3.98 2.00 8.42
C ILE A 97 2.67 1.65 7.71
N PRO A 98 2.33 2.32 6.59
CA PRO A 98 1.11 2.02 5.85
C PRO A 98 1.14 0.58 5.34
N THR A 99 -0.01 -0.08 5.27
CA THR A 99 -0.12 -1.41 4.67
C THR A 99 -0.22 -1.30 3.16
N ASN A 100 0.55 -2.09 2.42
CA ASN A 100 0.47 -2.14 0.97
C ASN A 100 -0.81 -2.86 0.51
N GLN A 101 -1.67 -2.17 -0.27
CA GLN A 101 -3.00 -2.66 -0.67
C GLN A 101 -3.02 -3.81 -1.70
N PHE A 102 -1.84 -4.19 -2.22
CA PHE A 102 -1.69 -5.26 -3.20
C PHE A 102 -1.24 -6.59 -2.59
N ASN A 103 -0.59 -6.57 -1.43
CA ASN A 103 -0.14 -7.78 -0.75
C ASN A 103 -0.50 -7.83 0.75
N ASP A 104 -1.17 -6.80 1.26
CA ASP A 104 -1.63 -6.67 2.65
C ASP A 104 -0.50 -6.78 3.69
N LEU A 105 0.72 -6.38 3.30
CA LEU A 105 1.90 -6.38 4.16
C LEU A 105 2.29 -4.95 4.55
N ASP A 106 2.68 -4.77 5.81
CA ASP A 106 3.27 -3.56 6.38
C ASP A 106 4.79 -3.70 6.62
N THR A 107 5.36 -4.83 6.20
CA THR A 107 6.77 -5.14 6.39
C THR A 107 7.65 -4.40 5.39
N ILE A 108 8.89 -4.13 5.82
CA ILE A 108 9.87 -3.37 5.05
C ILE A 108 11.07 -4.26 4.81
N ARG A 109 11.55 -4.25 3.58
CA ARG A 109 12.84 -4.81 3.20
C ARG A 109 13.85 -3.68 3.06
N GLU A 110 14.83 -3.67 3.95
CA GLU A 110 16.03 -2.84 3.85
C GLU A 110 17.04 -3.58 2.96
N ASP A 111 17.62 -2.90 1.96
CA ASP A 111 18.71 -3.33 1.07
C ASP A 111 18.85 -4.82 0.66
N GLY A 112 18.89 -5.05 -0.66
CA GLY A 112 19.19 -6.35 -1.27
C GLY A 112 18.00 -6.96 -2.00
N ALA A 113 18.28 -7.67 -3.12
CA ALA A 113 17.39 -8.18 -4.19
C ALA A 113 16.43 -7.15 -4.81
N VAL A 114 16.23 -7.23 -6.13
CA VAL A 114 15.47 -6.26 -6.96
C VAL A 114 14.12 -5.90 -6.31
N PRO A 115 13.70 -4.61 -6.27
CA PRO A 115 12.35 -4.22 -5.89
C PRO A 115 11.32 -5.04 -6.66
N GLY A 116 10.30 -5.56 -5.96
CA GLY A 116 9.26 -6.39 -6.58
C GLY A 116 9.39 -7.89 -6.35
N ALA A 117 10.10 -8.31 -5.30
CA ALA A 117 10.18 -9.71 -4.90
C ALA A 117 8.83 -10.25 -4.37
N GLY A 118 7.90 -9.36 -3.98
CA GLY A 118 6.58 -9.73 -3.47
C GLY A 118 6.62 -10.34 -2.07
N THR A 119 7.74 -10.18 -1.37
CA THR A 119 7.98 -10.80 -0.05
C THR A 119 7.65 -9.86 1.10
N HIS A 120 7.71 -8.56 0.86
CA HIS A 120 7.44 -7.50 1.83
C HIS A 120 6.41 -6.52 1.28
N GLY A 121 5.87 -5.63 2.12
CA GLY A 121 5.01 -4.53 1.65
C GLY A 121 5.81 -3.49 0.88
N TRP A 122 6.98 -3.15 1.42
CA TRP A 122 7.79 -2.03 0.96
C TRP A 122 9.27 -2.39 0.84
N HIS A 123 9.96 -1.64 0.00
CA HIS A 123 11.41 -1.72 -0.17
C HIS A 123 12.01 -0.34 0.08
N PHE A 124 13.00 -0.29 0.98
CA PHE A 124 13.78 0.90 1.27
C PHE A 124 15.25 0.64 0.91
N ASP A 125 15.79 1.50 0.05
CA ASP A 125 17.21 1.50 -0.28
C ASP A 125 17.96 2.40 0.71
N THR A 126 18.80 1.81 1.56
CA THR A 126 19.53 2.55 2.62
C THR A 126 20.71 3.35 2.06
N THR A 127 21.10 3.09 0.81
CA THR A 127 22.17 3.83 0.13
C THR A 127 21.63 5.05 -0.61
N THR A 128 20.50 4.92 -1.29
CA THR A 128 19.91 6.01 -2.10
C THR A 128 18.79 6.75 -1.38
N GLY A 129 18.21 6.16 -0.34
CA GLY A 129 17.02 6.66 0.34
C GLY A 129 15.73 6.43 -0.45
N ALA A 130 15.79 5.61 -1.51
CA ALA A 130 14.65 5.39 -2.38
C ALA A 130 13.62 4.47 -1.71
N TRP A 131 12.36 4.92 -1.68
CA TRP A 131 11.23 4.18 -1.13
C TRP A 131 10.31 3.69 -2.25
N HIS A 132 10.09 2.38 -2.30
CA HIS A 132 9.32 1.70 -3.35
C HIS A 132 8.35 0.66 -2.79
N ALA A 133 7.32 0.34 -3.57
CA ALA A 133 6.48 -0.83 -3.29
C ALA A 133 7.23 -2.11 -3.65
N ASP A 134 7.21 -3.14 -2.79
CA ASP A 134 7.85 -4.43 -3.09
C ASP A 134 6.93 -5.37 -3.91
N THR A 135 6.20 -4.80 -4.88
CA THR A 135 5.38 -5.56 -5.84
C THR A 135 5.89 -5.36 -7.26
N ALA A 136 6.09 -6.44 -8.02
CA ALA A 136 6.73 -6.40 -9.34
C ALA A 136 6.05 -5.42 -10.33
N ALA A 137 4.72 -5.30 -10.27
CA ALA A 137 3.96 -4.40 -11.14
C ALA A 137 4.10 -2.92 -10.77
N HIS A 138 4.54 -2.60 -9.54
CA HIS A 138 4.57 -1.24 -9.00
C HIS A 138 5.97 -0.83 -8.51
N ALA A 139 6.99 -1.64 -8.77
CA ALA A 139 8.37 -1.37 -8.40
C ALA A 139 8.92 -0.07 -9.02
N GLY A 140 8.36 0.38 -10.14
CA GLY A 140 8.72 1.61 -10.83
C GLY A 140 7.98 2.87 -10.38
N LEU A 141 7.07 2.76 -9.40
CA LEU A 141 6.39 3.90 -8.78
C LEU A 141 7.24 4.47 -7.64
#